data_AF-A0A7L2S0X0-F1
#
_entry.id   AF-A0A7L2S0X0-F1
#
_cell.length_a   1.000
_cell.length_b   1.000
_cell.length_c   1.000
_cell.angle_alpha   90.00
_cell.angle_beta   90.00
_cell.angle_gamma   90.00
#
_symmetry.space_group_name_H-M   'P 1'
#
loop_
_entity.id
_entity.type
_entity.pdbx_description
1 polymer ?
#
loop_
_entity_poly.entity_id
_entity_poly.type
_entity_poly.pdbx_seq_one_letter_code
_entity_poly.pdbx_strand_id
1 'polypeptide(L)'
;TVGDGANDVSMIQAADVGIGISGQEGMQAVMASDFAISQFKDLKKLLLVHGHWCYSRLAKMVIYFFYKNVSYVNLLFWYQFFCGFSGSTMIDYWQMVFFNLFFTSVPPLLFGILDKDVSAETLLALPELYKNGQ
;
A
#
# COMPACT_ATOMS: atom_id res chain seq x y z
N THR A 1 0.44 18.46 -0.29
CA THR A 1 0.84 19.79 -0.82
C THR A 1 1.55 19.64 -2.14
N VAL A 2 1.41 20.64 -3.04
CA VAL A 2 2.15 20.70 -4.31
C VAL A 2 2.94 22.01 -4.36
N GLY A 3 4.19 21.99 -4.82
CA GLY A 3 5.01 23.20 -4.98
C GLY A 3 6.13 23.01 -6.02
N ASP A 4 6.75 24.09 -6.45
CA ASP A 4 7.77 24.11 -7.51
C ASP A 4 9.07 24.85 -7.14
N GLY A 5 9.02 25.68 -6.08
CA GLY A 5 10.15 26.51 -5.66
C GLY A 5 10.66 26.26 -4.24
N ALA A 6 11.80 26.88 -3.92
CA ALA A 6 12.41 26.84 -2.59
C ALA A 6 11.46 27.31 -1.46
N ASN A 7 10.59 28.26 -1.78
CA ASN A 7 9.62 28.83 -0.84
C ASN A 7 8.55 27.81 -0.42
N ASP A 8 8.30 26.79 -1.25
CA ASP A 8 7.30 25.77 -0.97
C ASP A 8 7.85 24.60 -0.14
N VAL A 9 9.17 24.52 0.06
CA VAL A 9 9.83 23.39 0.74
C VAL A 9 9.26 23.17 2.14
N SER A 10 9.07 24.23 2.91
CA SER A 10 8.50 24.14 4.26
C SER A 10 7.03 23.66 4.22
N MET A 11 6.26 24.11 3.23
CA MET A 11 4.87 23.71 3.04
C MET A 11 4.76 22.25 2.58
N ILE A 12 5.70 21.79 1.73
CA ILE A 12 5.81 20.41 1.24
C ILE A 12 6.15 19.46 2.40
N GLN A 13 7.16 19.80 3.21
CA GLN A 13 7.62 18.98 4.33
C GLN A 13 6.61 18.91 5.49
N ALA A 14 5.76 19.93 5.64
CA ALA A 14 4.72 19.94 6.66
C ALA A 14 3.47 19.13 6.27
N ALA A 15 3.37 18.67 5.02
CA ALA A 15 2.21 17.95 4.52
C ALA A 15 2.38 16.43 4.63
N ASP A 16 1.27 15.69 4.76
CA ASP A 16 1.30 14.22 4.78
C ASP A 16 1.84 13.61 3.48
N VAL A 17 1.63 14.30 2.36
CA VAL A 17 2.18 13.94 1.05
C VAL A 17 2.65 15.21 0.35
N GLY A 18 3.95 15.29 0.10
CA GLY A 18 4.61 16.38 -0.61
C GLY A 18 4.84 16.05 -2.09
N ILE A 19 4.40 16.92 -3.00
CA ILE A 19 4.56 16.74 -4.45
C ILE A 19 5.32 17.92 -5.04
N GLY A 20 6.49 17.66 -5.61
CA GLY A 20 7.32 18.68 -6.27
C GLY A 20 7.07 18.69 -7.78
N ILE A 21 6.88 19.88 -8.36
CA ILE A 21 6.83 20.06 -9.81
C ILE A 21 8.24 20.44 -10.30
N SER A 22 8.74 19.69 -11.27
CA SER A 22 10.02 19.98 -11.91
C SER A 22 9.88 21.19 -12.84
N GLY A 23 10.27 22.35 -12.34
CA GLY A 23 10.28 23.63 -13.05
C GLY A 23 11.68 24.14 -13.40
N GLN A 24 11.73 25.30 -14.08
CA GLN A 24 12.96 26.01 -14.42
C GLN A 24 13.53 26.81 -13.22
N GLU A 25 12.72 27.07 -12.19
CA GLU A 25 13.08 27.93 -11.05
C GLU A 25 13.93 27.23 -9.97
N GLY A 26 14.20 25.93 -10.13
CA GLY A 26 15.10 25.18 -9.26
C GLY A 26 14.57 23.80 -8.90
N MET A 27 15.47 22.90 -8.48
CA MET A 27 15.10 21.51 -8.12
C MET A 27 14.84 21.33 -6.61
N GLN A 28 14.82 22.41 -5.82
CA GLN A 28 14.76 22.31 -4.36
C GLN A 28 13.43 21.74 -3.85
N ALA A 29 12.29 22.19 -4.40
CA ALA A 29 10.98 21.63 -4.08
C ALA A 29 10.90 20.14 -4.42
N VAL A 30 11.43 19.75 -5.59
CA VAL A 30 11.47 18.36 -6.05
C VAL A 30 12.32 17.48 -5.13
N MET A 31 13.51 17.95 -4.74
CA MET A 31 14.40 17.20 -3.84
C MET A 31 13.84 17.04 -2.43
N ALA A 32 12.96 17.94 -2.00
CA ALA A 32 12.33 17.91 -0.69
C ALA A 32 10.93 17.25 -0.69
N SER A 33 10.46 16.74 -1.84
CA SER A 33 9.13 16.15 -2.01
C SER A 33 9.16 14.62 -2.05
N ASP A 34 8.04 13.97 -1.69
CA ASP A 34 7.87 12.51 -1.79
C ASP A 34 7.70 12.06 -3.24
N PHE A 35 7.03 12.86 -4.06
CA PHE A 35 6.80 12.59 -5.48
C PHE A 35 7.20 13.78 -6.34
N ALA A 36 7.96 13.51 -7.39
CA ALA A 36 8.34 14.49 -8.41
C ALA A 36 7.49 14.31 -9.68
N ILE A 37 6.81 15.36 -10.13
CA ILE A 37 6.06 15.37 -11.40
C ILE A 37 6.61 16.47 -12.33
N SER A 38 6.52 16.27 -13.65
CA SER A 38 7.02 17.25 -14.61
C SER A 38 6.05 18.41 -14.82
N GLN A 39 4.74 18.15 -14.84
CA GLN A 39 3.72 19.17 -15.05
C GLN A 39 2.52 18.93 -14.13
N PHE A 40 1.81 20.00 -13.77
CA PHE A 40 0.63 19.91 -12.91
C PHE A 40 -0.45 18.96 -13.45
N LYS A 41 -0.57 18.80 -14.78
CA LYS A 41 -1.53 17.87 -15.40
C LYS A 41 -1.31 16.40 -14.99
N ASP A 42 -0.07 16.02 -14.66
CA ASP A 42 0.28 14.65 -14.29
C ASP A 42 -0.23 14.30 -12.87
N LEU A 43 -0.50 15.31 -12.05
CA LEU A 43 -1.11 15.16 -10.72
C LEU A 43 -2.44 14.41 -10.79
N LYS A 44 -3.26 14.68 -11.83
CA LYS A 44 -4.55 13.99 -12.03
C LYS A 44 -4.34 12.47 -12.13
N LYS A 45 -3.34 12.03 -12.90
CA LYS A 45 -3.04 10.61 -13.09
C LYS A 45 -2.35 10.00 -11.87
N LEU A 46 -1.51 10.76 -11.16
CA LEU A 46 -0.88 10.32 -9.93
C LEU A 46 -1.95 10.00 -8.87
N LEU A 47 -2.87 10.93 -8.60
CA LEU A 47 -3.90 10.76 -7.57
C LEU A 47 -4.97 9.73 -7.99
N LEU A 48 -5.65 9.95 -9.12
CA LEU A 48 -6.83 9.15 -9.47
C LEU A 48 -6.49 7.71 -9.84
N VAL A 49 -5.32 7.48 -10.46
CA VAL A 49 -4.93 6.13 -10.90
C VAL A 49 -4.02 5.46 -9.86
N HIS A 50 -2.89 6.08 -9.54
CA HIS A 50 -1.91 5.44 -8.65
C HIS A 50 -2.37 5.48 -7.19
N GLY A 51 -2.98 6.59 -6.75
CA GLY A 51 -3.57 6.68 -5.42
C GLY A 51 -4.68 5.64 -5.20
N HIS A 52 -5.63 5.53 -6.13
CA HIS A 52 -6.72 4.54 -6.05
C HIS A 52 -6.19 3.10 -6.00
N TRP A 53 -5.30 2.74 -6.93
CA TRP A 53 -4.71 1.39 -6.94
C TRP A 53 -3.91 1.10 -5.67
N CYS A 54 -3.10 2.04 -5.19
CA CYS A 54 -2.31 1.87 -3.97
C CYS A 54 -3.22 1.64 -2.75
N TYR A 55 -4.26 2.46 -2.61
CA TYR A 55 -5.25 2.32 -1.53
C TYR A 55 -5.95 0.96 -1.55
N SER A 56 -6.49 0.57 -2.71
CA SER A 56 -7.21 -0.70 -2.90
C SER A 56 -6.31 -1.91 -2.60
N ARG A 57 -5.05 -1.88 -3.07
CA ARG A 57 -4.06 -2.94 -2.82
C ARG A 57 -3.68 -3.02 -1.35
N LEU A 58 -3.41 -1.89 -0.70
CA LEU A 58 -3.02 -1.85 0.71
C LEU A 58 -4.16 -2.36 1.61
N ALA A 59 -5.41 -1.93 1.35
CA ALA A 59 -6.58 -2.39 2.09
C ALA A 59 -6.76 -3.92 2.00
N LYS A 60 -6.70 -4.48 0.79
CA LYS A 60 -6.78 -5.94 0.57
C LYS A 60 -5.62 -6.68 1.25
N MET A 61 -4.40 -6.15 1.17
CA MET A 61 -3.22 -6.73 1.80
C MET A 61 -3.37 -6.82 3.32
N VAL A 62 -3.86 -5.75 3.96
CA VAL A 62 -4.08 -5.72 5.41
C VAL A 62 -5.13 -6.74 5.83
N ILE A 63 -6.28 -6.81 5.13
CA ILE A 63 -7.33 -7.78 5.43
C ILE A 63 -6.81 -9.21 5.28
N TYR A 64 -6.08 -9.50 4.20
CA TYR A 64 -5.49 -10.81 3.96
C TYR A 64 -4.46 -11.18 5.05
N PHE A 65 -3.65 -10.22 5.48
CA PHE A 65 -2.67 -10.43 6.55
C PHE A 65 -3.36 -10.82 7.87
N PHE A 66 -4.44 -10.13 8.25
CA PHE A 66 -5.22 -10.52 9.43
C PHE A 66 -5.85 -11.90 9.26
N TYR A 67 -6.53 -12.14 8.15
CA TYR A 67 -7.20 -13.42 7.87
C TYR A 67 -6.25 -14.61 8.01
N LYS A 68 -5.05 -14.53 7.39
CA LYS A 68 -4.10 -15.65 7.43
C LYS A 68 -3.61 -15.91 8.87
N ASN A 69 -3.30 -14.86 9.63
CA ASN A 69 -2.68 -14.99 10.95
C ASN A 69 -3.70 -15.49 11.96
N VAL A 70 -4.93 -14.96 11.90
CA VAL A 70 -6.04 -15.45 12.72
C VAL A 70 -6.33 -16.91 12.40
N SER A 71 -6.42 -17.29 11.12
CA SER A 71 -6.64 -18.69 10.73
C SER A 71 -5.54 -19.62 11.27
N TYR A 72 -4.27 -19.18 11.19
CA TYR A 72 -3.14 -19.95 11.71
C TYR A 72 -3.20 -20.13 13.23
N VAL A 73 -3.41 -19.04 13.97
CA VAL A 73 -3.53 -19.09 15.44
C VAL A 73 -4.74 -19.90 15.87
N ASN A 74 -5.86 -19.78 15.16
CA ASN A 74 -7.09 -20.52 15.43
C ASN A 74 -6.87 -22.04 15.30
N LEU A 75 -6.14 -22.49 14.29
CA LEU A 75 -5.78 -23.90 14.11
C LEU A 75 -4.94 -24.43 15.28
N LEU A 76 -3.92 -23.67 15.72
CA LEU A 76 -3.11 -24.03 16.88
C LEU A 76 -3.95 -24.05 18.16
N PHE A 77 -4.86 -23.09 18.33
CA PHE A 77 -5.77 -23.00 19.47
C PHE A 77 -6.68 -24.23 19.55
N TRP A 78 -7.31 -24.65 18.45
CA TRP A 78 -8.14 -25.85 18.43
C TRP A 78 -7.35 -27.12 18.72
N TYR A 79 -6.11 -27.21 18.22
CA TYR A 79 -5.23 -28.34 18.48
C TYR A 79 -4.94 -28.51 19.99
N GLN A 80 -4.83 -27.42 20.75
CA GLN A 80 -4.58 -27.51 22.20
C GLN A 80 -5.67 -28.25 22.96
N PHE A 81 -6.93 -28.25 22.50
CA PHE A 81 -7.99 -29.04 23.14
C PHE A 81 -7.72 -30.54 23.04
N PHE A 82 -7.08 -31.01 21.97
CA PHE A 82 -6.74 -32.42 21.80
C PHE A 82 -5.49 -32.83 22.58
N CYS A 83 -4.59 -31.89 22.89
CA CYS A 83 -3.37 -32.13 23.66
C CYS A 83 -3.48 -31.74 25.14
N GLY A 84 -4.68 -31.41 25.63
CA GLY A 84 -4.88 -31.00 27.02
C GLY A 84 -4.12 -29.74 27.41
N PHE A 85 -3.96 -28.80 26.47
CA PHE A 85 -3.22 -27.54 26.64
C PHE A 85 -1.73 -27.71 27.00
N SER A 86 -1.09 -28.79 26.55
CA SER A 86 0.33 -29.02 26.79
C SER A 86 1.27 -28.03 26.07
N GLY A 87 0.76 -27.18 25.18
CA GLY A 87 1.56 -26.21 24.41
C GLY A 87 2.34 -26.85 23.26
N SER A 88 2.05 -28.10 22.91
CA SER A 88 2.68 -28.77 21.78
C SER A 88 2.12 -28.23 20.46
N THR A 89 2.99 -28.08 19.46
CA THR A 89 2.59 -27.63 18.12
C THR A 89 2.54 -28.82 17.17
N MET A 90 1.48 -28.92 16.37
CA MET A 90 1.36 -29.94 15.32
C MET A 90 2.29 -29.64 14.12
N ILE A 91 2.67 -28.38 13.95
CA ILE A 91 3.44 -27.87 12.81
C ILE A 91 4.92 -27.75 13.20
N ASP A 92 5.80 -28.24 12.34
CA ASP A 92 7.25 -28.15 12.53
C ASP A 92 7.75 -26.70 12.36
N TYR A 93 8.84 -26.36 13.06
CA TYR A 93 9.41 -25.01 13.04
C TYR A 93 9.73 -24.51 11.62
N TRP A 94 10.32 -25.35 10.78
CA TRP A 94 10.64 -24.96 9.40
C TRP A 94 9.39 -24.74 8.56
N GLN A 95 8.33 -25.53 8.78
CA GLN A 95 7.05 -25.34 8.11
C GLN A 95 6.38 -24.03 8.53
N MET A 96 6.52 -23.62 9.80
CA MET A 96 6.04 -22.31 10.26
C MET A 96 6.80 -21.14 9.61
N VAL A 97 8.11 -21.27 9.44
CA VAL A 97 8.94 -20.28 8.73
C VAL A 97 8.55 -20.21 7.26
N PHE A 98 8.43 -21.35 6.57
CA PHE A 98 8.02 -21.37 5.17
C PHE A 98 6.58 -20.88 4.95
N PHE A 99 5.68 -21.16 5.90
CA PHE A 99 4.32 -20.63 5.85
C PHE A 99 4.32 -19.09 5.89
N ASN A 100 5.11 -18.52 6.79
CA ASN A 100 5.26 -17.07 6.88
C ASN A 100 6.09 -16.46 5.75
N LEU A 101 7.04 -17.18 5.16
CA LEU A 101 7.82 -16.64 4.06
C LEU A 101 7.00 -16.66 2.77
N PHE A 102 6.50 -17.82 2.35
CA PHE A 102 5.86 -17.97 1.05
C PHE A 102 4.43 -17.41 1.04
N PHE A 103 3.58 -17.77 2.00
CA PHE A 103 2.17 -17.37 1.95
C PHE A 103 1.91 -15.93 2.39
N THR A 104 2.90 -15.27 3.01
CA THR A 104 2.78 -13.88 3.46
C THR A 104 3.47 -12.87 2.58
N SER A 105 4.54 -13.26 1.88
CA SER A 105 5.25 -12.32 1.01
C SER A 105 4.77 -12.43 -0.44
N VAL A 106 4.50 -13.65 -0.93
CA VAL A 106 4.21 -13.87 -2.35
C VAL A 106 2.83 -13.33 -2.75
N PRO A 107 1.72 -13.62 -2.04
CA PRO A 107 0.41 -13.12 -2.46
C PRO A 107 0.32 -11.59 -2.41
N PRO A 108 0.74 -10.88 -1.33
CA PRO A 108 0.73 -9.41 -1.35
C PRO A 108 1.61 -8.80 -2.42
N LEU A 109 2.72 -9.45 -2.79
CA LEU A 109 3.60 -8.98 -3.85
C LEU A 109 2.97 -9.20 -5.24
N LEU A 110 2.31 -10.34 -5.46
CA LEU A 110 1.56 -10.60 -6.69
C LEU A 110 0.33 -9.68 -6.82
N PHE A 111 -0.50 -9.57 -5.78
CA PHE A 111 -1.66 -8.67 -5.77
C PHE A 111 -1.21 -7.19 -5.84
N GLY A 112 -0.13 -6.82 -5.16
CA GLY A 112 0.41 -5.46 -5.17
C GLY A 112 0.95 -5.01 -6.53
N ILE A 113 1.41 -5.93 -7.37
CA ILE A 113 1.94 -5.63 -8.71
C ILE A 113 0.86 -5.77 -9.78
N LEU A 114 0.05 -6.83 -9.72
CA LEU A 114 -0.82 -7.22 -10.83
C LEU A 114 -2.28 -6.78 -10.65
N ASP A 115 -2.75 -6.57 -9.42
CA ASP A 115 -4.16 -6.26 -9.20
C ASP A 115 -4.48 -4.83 -9.64
N LYS A 116 -5.39 -4.73 -10.61
CA LYS A 116 -5.96 -3.48 -11.13
C LYS A 116 -7.47 -3.67 -11.11
N ASP A 117 -8.07 -3.23 -10.01
CA ASP A 117 -9.52 -3.33 -9.80
C ASP A 117 -10.32 -2.59 -10.88
N VAL A 118 -9.84 -1.42 -11.30
CA VAL A 118 -10.43 -0.61 -12.36
C VAL A 118 -9.33 -0.15 -13.32
N SER A 119 -9.64 -0.08 -14.63
CA SER A 119 -8.69 0.39 -15.63
C SER A 119 -8.36 1.88 -15.43
N ALA A 120 -7.16 2.28 -15.84
CA ALA A 120 -6.71 3.67 -15.71
C ALA A 120 -7.61 4.64 -16.50
N GLU A 121 -8.14 4.21 -17.65
CA GLU A 121 -9.05 5.01 -18.48
C GLU A 121 -10.36 5.31 -17.74
N THR A 122 -10.95 4.30 -17.11
CA THR A 122 -12.19 4.47 -16.34
C THR A 122 -11.98 5.35 -15.12
N LEU A 123 -10.86 5.20 -14.39
CA LEU A 123 -10.54 6.06 -13.24
C LEU A 123 -10.32 7.53 -13.63
N LEU A 124 -9.80 7.79 -14.84
CA LEU A 124 -9.63 9.15 -15.36
C LEU A 124 -10.93 9.75 -15.91
N ALA A 125 -11.83 8.91 -16.42
CA ALA A 125 -13.14 9.29 -16.95
C ALA A 125 -14.20 9.50 -15.85
N LEU A 126 -14.11 8.75 -14.75
CA LEU A 126 -15.05 8.81 -13.61
C LEU A 126 -14.31 9.13 -12.30
N PRO A 127 -13.95 10.41 -12.05
CA PRO A 127 -13.25 10.82 -10.82
C PRO A 127 -14.05 10.55 -9.54
N GLU A 128 -15.36 10.35 -9.64
CA GLU A 128 -16.22 10.05 -8.49
C GLU A 128 -15.85 8.76 -7.77
N LEU A 129 -15.24 7.80 -8.47
CA LEU A 129 -14.77 6.54 -7.87
C LEU A 129 -13.72 6.77 -6.78
N TYR A 130 -13.00 7.89 -6.82
CA TYR A 130 -12.00 8.25 -5.81
C TYR A 130 -12.61 8.60 -4.45
N LYS A 131 -13.90 8.99 -4.40
CA LYS A 131 -14.58 9.33 -3.13
C LYS A 131 -14.65 8.15 -2.16
N ASN A 132 -14.60 6.92 -2.67
CA ASN A 132 -14.64 5.72 -1.83
C ASN A 132 -13.38 5.55 -0.95
N GLY A 133 -12.28 6.24 -1.28
CA GLY A 133 -11.03 6.19 -0.52
C GLY A 133 -10.68 7.48 0.24
N GLN A 134 -11.57 8.48 0.25
CA GLN A 134 -11.44 9.71 1.05
C GLN A 134 -12.02 9.50 2.45
#